data_AF-A0A7V0IH74-F1
#
_entry.id   AF-A0A7V0IH74-F1
#
_cell.length_a   1.000
_cell.length_b   1.000
_cell.length_c   1.000
_cell.angle_alpha   90.00
_cell.angle_beta   90.00
_cell.angle_gamma   90.00
#
_symmetry.space_group_name_H-M   'P 1'
#
loop_
_entity.id
_entity.type
_entity.pdbx_description
1 polymer ?
#
loop_
_entity_poly.entity_id
_entity_poly.type
_entity_poly.pdbx_seq_one_letter_code
_entity_poly.pdbx_strand_id
1 'polypeptide(L)'
;MKWMSLFVAVAVLVGVGFASDARQAVFGGGGIFIPDVNDVVYIPSMAHSFGNCAQLELGTYAGDGVVPSGQWGLFNLGIGENLAIGGALRRTDGEIFSRTDDFGYAAPNPGLNLWGAYNIGAARVGLGFYMASYSSKTTDDDSDTESKYSSHIYSFKLSSDFDIGDGGNFAVALGVDLNGFSSENTNASGQTYTDEMTGGAEISAMLRGFLPVGEYTKVVPVVRFSTFSHSCEITDYSGNVTRYGDYSEMNLFVGSGVNVSVMEDGLVSLGLGMLMTDTKDEIDTANRTEEKTFILPALSLNTEIPLKPWLIARAGLTKNFGSATHTEGGIETTTSFSETDNMFASIGAGIKFGDFKVDFTISDDDLFEGPWFIGGHACNAFKVSLGYNWE
;
A
#
# COMPACT_ATOMS: atom_id res chain seq x y z
N MET A 1 -6.00 11.34 -41.00
CA MET A 1 -6.71 11.82 -39.80
C MET A 1 -7.09 10.69 -38.85
N LYS A 2 -7.96 9.70 -39.18
CA LYS A 2 -8.40 8.68 -38.19
C LYS A 2 -7.29 7.88 -37.48
N TRP A 3 -6.20 7.54 -38.17
CA TRP A 3 -5.05 6.83 -37.57
C TRP A 3 -4.21 7.67 -36.60
N MET A 4 -4.22 9.00 -36.75
CA MET A 4 -3.46 9.89 -35.88
C MET A 4 -4.16 10.03 -34.51
N SER A 5 -5.49 9.98 -34.49
CA SER A 5 -6.29 9.90 -33.26
C SER A 5 -6.05 8.60 -32.49
N LEU A 6 -5.89 7.47 -33.19
CA LEU A 6 -5.57 6.18 -32.56
C LEU A 6 -4.13 6.14 -32.06
N PHE A 7 -3.17 6.70 -32.81
CA PHE A 7 -1.79 6.80 -32.35
C PHE A 7 -1.61 7.79 -31.19
N VAL A 8 -2.41 8.87 -31.13
CA VAL A 8 -2.49 9.73 -29.94
C VAL A 8 -3.14 8.99 -28.77
N ALA A 9 -4.23 8.24 -28.98
CA ALA A 9 -4.84 7.44 -27.90
C ALA A 9 -3.88 6.35 -27.37
N VAL A 10 -3.05 5.74 -28.22
CA VAL A 10 -2.05 4.74 -27.83
C VAL A 10 -0.76 5.39 -27.28
N ALA A 11 -0.40 6.61 -27.68
CA ALA A 11 0.68 7.37 -27.05
C ALA A 11 0.28 7.94 -25.68
N VAL A 12 -0.99 8.33 -25.50
CA VAL A 12 -1.61 8.68 -24.21
C VAL A 12 -1.73 7.47 -23.28
N LEU A 13 -1.66 6.24 -23.82
CA LEU A 13 -1.50 5.00 -23.03
C LEU A 13 -0.04 4.71 -22.61
N VAL A 14 0.93 5.58 -22.92
CA VAL A 14 2.38 5.37 -22.64
C VAL A 14 3.01 6.54 -21.84
N GLY A 15 2.20 7.48 -21.34
CA GLY A 15 2.60 8.53 -20.40
C GLY A 15 1.44 9.49 -20.14
N VAL A 16 1.30 10.19 -19.01
CA VAL A 16 2.10 10.43 -17.78
C VAL A 16 1.03 10.82 -16.68
N GLY A 17 1.22 10.87 -15.35
CA GLY A 17 0.06 11.04 -14.40
C GLY A 17 0.17 11.64 -12.96
N PHE A 18 0.85 11.04 -11.99
CA PHE A 18 1.30 11.64 -10.71
C PHE A 18 2.40 10.74 -10.12
N ALA A 19 3.18 11.27 -9.18
CA ALA A 19 4.50 10.71 -8.87
C ALA A 19 4.63 10.29 -7.40
N SER A 20 3.69 9.48 -6.92
CA SER A 20 3.29 9.52 -5.52
C SER A 20 3.84 8.39 -4.65
N ASP A 21 4.14 7.18 -5.17
CA ASP A 21 4.85 6.18 -4.36
C ASP A 21 6.30 6.60 -4.11
N ALA A 22 6.99 7.22 -5.08
CA ALA A 22 8.29 7.85 -4.82
C ALA A 22 8.13 8.94 -3.76
N ARG A 23 7.23 9.92 -3.96
CA ARG A 23 7.00 11.00 -2.99
C ARG A 23 6.72 10.49 -1.57
N GLN A 24 5.83 9.51 -1.41
CA GLN A 24 5.53 8.88 -0.13
C GLN A 24 6.72 8.10 0.43
N ALA A 25 7.50 7.42 -0.42
CA ALA A 25 8.74 6.78 -0.01
C ALA A 25 9.78 7.80 0.50
N VAL A 26 9.83 9.04 0.02
CA VAL A 26 10.68 10.07 0.67
C VAL A 26 10.23 10.38 2.09
N PHE A 27 8.93 10.27 2.38
CA PHE A 27 8.36 10.67 3.67
C PHE A 27 8.28 9.54 4.69
N GLY A 28 8.52 8.29 4.28
CA GLY A 28 8.50 7.10 5.12
C GLY A 28 7.23 7.01 5.97
N GLY A 29 7.38 6.65 7.24
CA GLY A 29 6.27 6.58 8.19
C GLY A 29 5.52 7.90 8.42
N GLY A 30 6.13 9.04 8.08
CA GLY A 30 5.49 10.36 8.17
C GLY A 30 4.64 10.76 6.96
N GLY A 31 4.63 9.96 5.88
CA GLY A 31 3.79 10.21 4.71
C GLY A 31 2.30 10.27 5.03
N ILE A 32 1.85 9.51 6.04
CA ILE A 32 0.46 9.48 6.52
C ILE A 32 -0.07 10.86 6.98
N PHE A 33 0.82 11.75 7.42
CA PHE A 33 0.50 13.10 7.86
C PHE A 33 0.45 14.13 6.71
N ILE A 34 0.74 13.73 5.48
CA ILE A 34 0.85 14.61 4.32
C ILE A 34 -0.20 14.19 3.27
N PRO A 35 -1.02 15.10 2.71
CA PRO A 35 -2.00 14.73 1.69
C PRO A 35 -1.32 14.16 0.44
N ASP A 36 -1.93 13.15 -0.17
CA ASP A 36 -1.41 12.48 -1.36
C ASP A 36 -2.51 11.90 -2.24
N VAL A 37 -2.31 11.84 -3.56
CA VAL A 37 -3.28 11.24 -4.48
C VAL A 37 -3.52 9.75 -4.19
N ASN A 38 -2.54 9.03 -3.62
CA ASN A 38 -2.75 7.66 -3.12
C ASN A 38 -3.84 7.55 -2.04
N ASP A 39 -4.18 8.65 -1.36
CA ASP A 39 -5.23 8.67 -0.35
C ASP A 39 -6.58 8.21 -0.92
N VAL A 40 -6.87 8.43 -2.21
CA VAL A 40 -8.13 8.00 -2.84
C VAL A 40 -8.33 6.48 -2.81
N VAL A 41 -7.25 5.70 -2.70
CA VAL A 41 -7.32 4.23 -2.66
C VAL A 41 -7.70 3.70 -1.27
N TYR A 42 -7.44 4.46 -0.21
CA TYR A 42 -7.81 4.10 1.17
C TYR A 42 -8.99 4.90 1.70
N ILE A 43 -9.22 6.09 1.15
CA ILE A 43 -10.28 7.03 1.51
C ILE A 43 -10.94 7.52 0.20
N PRO A 44 -11.78 6.70 -0.47
CA PRO A 44 -12.38 7.00 -1.77
C PRO A 44 -13.04 8.38 -1.90
N SER A 45 -13.63 8.92 -0.83
CA SER A 45 -14.27 10.24 -0.79
C SER A 45 -13.30 11.41 -1.09
N MET A 46 -12.00 11.21 -0.83
CA MET A 46 -10.95 12.17 -1.20
C MET A 46 -10.69 12.25 -2.72
N ALA A 47 -11.35 11.43 -3.55
CA ALA A 47 -11.29 11.55 -5.01
C ALA A 47 -11.69 12.94 -5.54
N HIS A 48 -12.51 13.70 -4.80
CA HIS A 48 -12.81 15.11 -5.12
C HIS A 48 -11.63 16.05 -4.86
N SER A 49 -10.76 15.75 -3.89
CA SER A 49 -9.57 16.55 -3.59
C SER A 49 -8.42 16.35 -4.58
N PHE A 50 -8.49 15.30 -5.42
CA PHE A 50 -7.49 14.96 -6.44
C PHE A 50 -8.14 14.69 -7.81
N GLY A 51 -9.21 15.42 -8.13
CA GLY A 51 -9.87 15.31 -9.44
C GLY A 51 -8.92 15.59 -10.59
N ASN A 52 -9.17 14.94 -11.74
CA ASN A 52 -8.48 15.17 -13.01
C ASN A 52 -6.96 14.91 -12.97
N CYS A 53 -6.58 13.70 -12.55
CA CYS A 53 -5.19 13.21 -12.57
C CYS A 53 -5.09 11.79 -13.11
N ALA A 54 -3.88 11.41 -13.57
CA ALA A 54 -3.49 10.02 -13.75
C ALA A 54 -2.39 9.65 -12.75
N GLN A 55 -1.79 8.46 -12.81
CA GLN A 55 -0.46 8.15 -12.25
C GLN A 55 0.11 6.87 -12.82
N LEU A 56 1.44 6.83 -12.96
CA LEU A 56 2.20 5.68 -13.40
C LEU A 56 3.42 5.52 -12.49
N GLU A 57 3.48 4.38 -11.82
CA GLU A 57 4.61 3.91 -11.03
C GLU A 57 5.43 2.95 -11.87
N LEU A 58 6.71 3.28 -12.09
CA LEU A 58 7.61 2.44 -12.89
C LEU A 58 8.17 1.25 -12.10
N GLY A 59 7.89 1.22 -10.79
CA GLY A 59 8.30 0.16 -9.88
C GLY A 59 9.80 0.18 -9.56
N THR A 60 10.27 -0.93 -9.02
CA THR A 60 11.70 -1.24 -8.85
C THR A 60 12.03 -2.53 -9.58
N TYR A 61 13.33 -2.83 -9.71
CA TYR A 61 13.80 -4.14 -10.17
C TYR A 61 14.37 -4.89 -8.98
N ALA A 62 13.94 -6.14 -8.78
CA ALA A 62 14.36 -7.01 -7.69
C ALA A 62 14.86 -8.36 -8.24
N GLY A 63 15.78 -9.01 -7.52
CA GLY A 63 16.45 -10.24 -7.98
C GLY A 63 17.43 -9.98 -9.14
N ASP A 64 17.77 -11.02 -9.90
CA ASP A 64 18.78 -11.02 -10.98
C ASP A 64 18.41 -10.19 -12.25
N GLY A 65 17.56 -9.16 -12.10
CA GLY A 65 17.45 -8.05 -13.06
C GLY A 65 16.42 -8.24 -14.20
N VAL A 66 15.53 -9.23 -14.10
CA VAL A 66 14.62 -9.60 -15.21
C VAL A 66 13.14 -9.31 -14.93
N VAL A 67 12.71 -9.22 -13.67
CA VAL A 67 11.29 -9.02 -13.30
C VAL A 67 11.10 -7.69 -12.54
N PRO A 68 10.36 -6.71 -13.09
CA PRO A 68 10.02 -5.50 -12.36
C PRO A 68 8.85 -5.72 -11.39
N SER A 69 8.98 -5.17 -10.18
CA SER A 69 7.98 -5.22 -9.10
C SER A 69 7.44 -3.81 -8.79
N GLY A 70 6.28 -3.70 -8.15
CA GLY A 70 5.70 -2.39 -7.78
C GLY A 70 5.23 -1.52 -8.96
N GLN A 71 5.06 -2.09 -10.15
CA GLN A 71 4.54 -1.37 -11.33
C GLN A 71 3.02 -1.32 -11.33
N TRP A 72 2.46 -0.12 -11.24
CA TRP A 72 1.02 0.10 -11.30
C TRP A 72 0.70 1.50 -11.85
N GLY A 73 -0.58 1.79 -12.06
CA GLY A 73 -1.02 3.14 -12.42
C GLY A 73 -2.48 3.40 -12.07
N LEU A 74 -2.85 4.67 -11.90
CA LEU A 74 -4.23 5.11 -11.68
C LEU A 74 -4.72 6.17 -12.66
N PHE A 75 -6.02 6.40 -12.64
CA PHE A 75 -6.66 7.63 -13.09
C PHE A 75 -7.78 8.03 -12.12
N ASN A 76 -8.04 9.32 -12.02
CA ASN A 76 -9.14 9.89 -11.26
C ASN A 76 -9.71 11.10 -12.01
N LEU A 77 -11.03 11.12 -12.21
CA LEU A 77 -11.74 12.08 -13.06
C LEU A 77 -12.85 12.76 -12.26
N GLY A 78 -12.85 14.09 -12.22
CA GLY A 78 -13.97 14.89 -11.77
C GLY A 78 -15.05 14.96 -12.85
N ILE A 79 -16.29 14.66 -12.50
CA ILE A 79 -17.46 14.71 -13.39
C ILE A 79 -18.44 15.75 -12.84
N GLY A 80 -18.21 17.00 -13.23
CA GLY A 80 -18.91 18.17 -12.68
C GLY A 80 -18.58 18.39 -11.20
N GLU A 81 -19.47 19.10 -10.50
CA GLU A 81 -19.23 19.51 -9.10
C GLU A 81 -19.45 18.40 -8.06
N ASN A 82 -20.13 17.30 -8.43
CA ASN A 82 -20.69 16.36 -7.46
C ASN A 82 -20.20 14.92 -7.56
N LEU A 83 -19.62 14.49 -8.69
CA LEU A 83 -19.16 13.11 -8.88
C LEU A 83 -17.66 13.09 -9.19
N ALA A 84 -16.90 12.19 -8.58
CA ALA A 84 -15.56 11.82 -9.02
C ALA A 84 -15.50 10.30 -9.17
N ILE A 85 -14.80 9.79 -10.18
CA ILE A 85 -14.59 8.35 -10.39
C ILE A 85 -13.14 8.08 -10.79
N GLY A 86 -12.63 6.91 -10.44
CA GLY A 86 -11.29 6.51 -10.83
C GLY A 86 -11.05 5.02 -10.70
N GLY A 87 -9.81 4.63 -10.96
CA GLY A 87 -9.36 3.27 -10.80
C GLY A 87 -7.86 3.13 -10.96
N ALA A 88 -7.32 2.00 -10.50
CA ALA A 88 -5.91 1.64 -10.64
C ALA A 88 -5.75 0.21 -11.20
N LEU A 89 -4.65 -0.02 -11.91
CA LEU A 89 -4.30 -1.30 -12.54
C LEU A 89 -2.92 -1.77 -12.08
N ARG A 90 -2.77 -3.09 -11.89
CA ARG A 90 -1.59 -3.78 -11.34
C ARG A 90 -1.20 -3.39 -9.91
N ARG A 91 -2.05 -2.65 -9.19
CA ARG A 91 -1.83 -2.36 -7.77
C ARG A 91 -1.95 -3.64 -6.94
N THR A 92 -1.10 -3.76 -5.92
CA THR A 92 -1.12 -4.82 -4.90
C THR A 92 -1.66 -4.22 -3.60
N ASP A 93 -2.85 -4.63 -3.17
CA ASP A 93 -3.45 -4.23 -1.89
C ASP A 93 -3.83 -5.51 -1.11
N GLY A 94 -3.71 -5.49 0.22
CA GLY A 94 -4.17 -6.54 1.14
C GLY A 94 -3.19 -7.70 1.40
N GLU A 95 -3.48 -8.46 2.45
CA GLU A 95 -2.60 -9.47 3.05
C GLU A 95 -2.27 -10.67 2.15
N ILE A 96 -3.13 -11.04 1.19
CA ILE A 96 -2.89 -12.24 0.36
C ILE A 96 -1.52 -12.25 -0.35
N PHE A 97 -0.97 -11.07 -0.66
CA PHE A 97 0.31 -10.94 -1.38
C PHE A 97 1.51 -11.44 -0.57
N SER A 98 1.56 -11.16 0.75
CA SER A 98 2.58 -11.72 1.64
C SER A 98 2.29 -13.19 1.92
N ARG A 99 1.03 -13.54 2.25
CA ARG A 99 0.69 -14.93 2.62
C ARG A 99 0.96 -15.92 1.50
N THR A 100 0.71 -15.58 0.23
CA THR A 100 1.07 -16.49 -0.86
C THR A 100 2.58 -16.73 -0.94
N ASP A 101 3.42 -15.73 -0.63
CA ASP A 101 4.88 -15.89 -0.63
C ASP A 101 5.35 -16.79 0.52
N ASP A 102 4.77 -16.64 1.72
CA ASP A 102 5.01 -17.50 2.90
C ASP A 102 4.77 -18.99 2.59
N PHE A 103 3.75 -19.30 1.80
CA PHE A 103 3.42 -20.67 1.36
C PHE A 103 4.10 -21.10 0.04
N GLY A 104 4.96 -20.26 -0.57
CA GLY A 104 5.63 -20.55 -1.84
C GLY A 104 4.69 -20.57 -3.07
N TYR A 105 3.55 -19.90 -2.97
CA TYR A 105 2.49 -19.82 -3.95
C TYR A 105 2.48 -18.49 -4.72
N ALA A 106 1.81 -18.46 -5.88
CA ALA A 106 1.77 -17.25 -6.72
C ALA A 106 0.71 -16.23 -6.22
N ALA A 107 1.15 -14.99 -5.97
CA ALA A 107 0.26 -13.90 -5.57
C ALA A 107 -0.76 -13.50 -6.66
N PRO A 108 -1.98 -13.06 -6.29
CA PRO A 108 -3.02 -12.70 -7.24
C PRO A 108 -2.68 -11.43 -8.04
N ASN A 109 -2.54 -11.52 -9.37
CA ASN A 109 -2.02 -10.44 -10.20
C ASN A 109 -2.56 -10.58 -11.64
N PRO A 110 -3.10 -9.53 -12.30
CA PRO A 110 -3.13 -8.13 -11.90
C PRO A 110 -4.31 -7.75 -10.99
N GLY A 111 -4.05 -6.82 -10.08
CA GLY A 111 -5.09 -6.12 -9.33
C GLY A 111 -5.76 -5.02 -10.15
N LEU A 112 -7.07 -4.87 -9.93
CA LEU A 112 -7.94 -3.81 -10.42
C LEU A 112 -8.58 -3.12 -9.21
N ASN A 113 -8.28 -1.84 -9.02
CA ASN A 113 -8.93 -0.98 -8.04
C ASN A 113 -9.90 -0.04 -8.78
N LEU A 114 -11.09 0.21 -8.24
CA LEU A 114 -12.10 1.11 -8.78
C LEU A 114 -12.73 1.90 -7.64
N TRP A 115 -13.00 3.19 -7.86
CA TRP A 115 -13.69 4.01 -6.85
C TRP A 115 -14.63 5.03 -7.47
N GLY A 116 -15.57 5.49 -6.65
CA GLY A 116 -16.41 6.65 -6.92
C GLY A 116 -16.69 7.43 -5.65
N ALA A 117 -16.69 8.76 -5.75
CA ALA A 117 -17.05 9.68 -4.67
C ALA A 117 -18.17 10.61 -5.10
N TYR A 118 -19.05 10.96 -4.17
CA TYR A 118 -20.18 11.84 -4.42
C TYR A 118 -20.33 12.91 -3.32
N ASN A 119 -20.52 14.16 -3.72
CA ASN A 119 -20.72 15.29 -2.80
C ASN A 119 -22.19 15.40 -2.40
N ILE A 120 -22.46 15.39 -1.09
CA ILE A 120 -23.78 15.48 -0.47
C ILE A 120 -23.78 16.69 0.48
N GLY A 121 -23.89 17.88 -0.10
CA GLY A 121 -23.86 19.13 0.66
C GLY A 121 -22.48 19.39 1.27
N ALA A 122 -22.38 19.41 2.59
CA ALA A 122 -21.14 19.66 3.33
C ALA A 122 -20.30 18.40 3.63
N ALA A 123 -20.75 17.22 3.16
CA ALA A 123 -20.04 15.95 3.30
C ALA A 123 -19.86 15.29 1.93
N ARG A 124 -18.81 14.51 1.80
CA ARG A 124 -18.46 13.73 0.60
C ARG A 124 -18.44 12.27 1.01
N VAL A 125 -19.05 11.39 0.24
CA VAL A 125 -19.06 9.94 0.50
C VAL A 125 -18.37 9.21 -0.63
N GLY A 126 -17.66 8.13 -0.33
CA GLY A 126 -16.89 7.38 -1.30
C GLY A 126 -17.02 5.89 -1.12
N LEU A 127 -17.02 5.18 -2.24
CA LEU A 127 -16.98 3.72 -2.32
C LEU A 127 -15.78 3.30 -3.16
N GLY A 128 -15.05 2.30 -2.68
CA GLY A 128 -13.95 1.65 -3.38
C GLY A 128 -14.18 0.14 -3.46
N PHE A 129 -13.75 -0.45 -4.56
CA PHE A 129 -13.71 -1.89 -4.77
C PHE A 129 -12.37 -2.26 -5.40
N TYR A 130 -11.67 -3.22 -4.80
CA TYR A 130 -10.47 -3.79 -5.37
C TYR A 130 -10.62 -5.30 -5.52
N MET A 131 -10.09 -5.83 -6.62
CA MET A 131 -9.97 -7.27 -6.83
C MET A 131 -8.64 -7.62 -7.47
N ALA A 132 -8.05 -8.73 -7.06
CA ALA A 132 -6.99 -9.39 -7.78
C ALA A 132 -7.25 -10.89 -7.78
N SER A 133 -6.81 -11.61 -8.81
CA SER A 133 -6.90 -13.07 -8.84
C SER A 133 -5.80 -13.66 -9.70
N TYR A 134 -5.38 -14.87 -9.35
CA TYR A 134 -4.52 -15.72 -10.17
C TYR A 134 -5.08 -17.14 -10.17
N SER A 135 -4.90 -17.85 -11.27
CA SER A 135 -5.10 -19.30 -11.29
C SER A 135 -4.17 -19.95 -12.31
N SER A 136 -3.63 -21.10 -11.94
CA SER A 136 -2.83 -21.96 -12.80
C SER A 136 -3.36 -23.39 -12.76
N LYS A 137 -3.09 -24.11 -13.86
CA LYS A 137 -3.30 -25.55 -13.95
C LYS A 137 -2.13 -26.15 -14.71
N THR A 138 -1.51 -27.16 -14.13
CA THR A 138 -0.43 -27.96 -14.71
C THR A 138 -0.88 -29.42 -14.74
N THR A 139 -0.62 -30.10 -15.84
CA THR A 139 -0.83 -31.55 -15.98
C THR A 139 0.51 -32.18 -16.35
N ASP A 140 0.88 -33.25 -15.66
CA ASP A 140 2.03 -34.08 -16.00
C ASP A 140 1.52 -35.37 -16.63
N ASP A 141 1.63 -35.44 -17.96
CA ASP A 141 1.16 -36.56 -18.77
C ASP A 141 1.92 -37.87 -18.49
N ASP A 142 3.16 -37.81 -17.97
CA ASP A 142 3.97 -39.01 -17.67
C ASP A 142 3.55 -39.66 -16.34
N SER A 143 3.01 -38.87 -15.39
CA SER A 143 2.54 -39.35 -14.09
C SER A 143 1.01 -39.40 -13.93
N ASP A 144 0.26 -38.92 -14.93
CA ASP A 144 -1.21 -38.73 -14.91
C ASP A 144 -1.64 -37.93 -13.66
N THR A 145 -0.91 -36.85 -13.38
CA THR A 145 -1.20 -35.94 -12.25
C THR A 145 -1.60 -34.55 -12.72
N GLU A 146 -2.46 -33.89 -11.94
CA GLU A 146 -2.97 -32.56 -12.22
C GLU A 146 -2.87 -31.67 -10.98
N SER A 147 -2.10 -30.59 -11.07
CA SER A 147 -2.02 -29.55 -10.05
C SER A 147 -2.82 -28.33 -10.50
N LYS A 148 -3.82 -27.91 -9.75
CA LYS A 148 -4.45 -26.59 -9.86
C LYS A 148 -4.04 -25.71 -8.69
N TYR A 149 -3.92 -24.42 -8.94
CA TYR A 149 -3.76 -23.43 -7.88
C TYR A 149 -4.60 -22.19 -8.20
N SER A 150 -5.06 -21.51 -7.17
CA SER A 150 -5.73 -20.22 -7.27
C SER A 150 -5.47 -19.36 -6.04
N SER A 151 -5.42 -18.05 -6.25
CA SER A 151 -5.43 -17.03 -5.20
C SER A 151 -6.30 -15.86 -5.60
N HIS A 152 -6.88 -15.18 -4.62
CA HIS A 152 -7.74 -14.04 -4.84
C HIS A 152 -7.77 -13.09 -3.63
N ILE A 153 -8.16 -11.85 -3.92
CA ILE A 153 -8.62 -10.90 -2.92
C ILE A 153 -9.80 -10.10 -3.49
N TYR A 154 -10.78 -9.81 -2.64
CA TYR A 154 -11.84 -8.82 -2.86
C TYR A 154 -11.86 -7.84 -1.70
N SER A 155 -11.63 -6.56 -1.96
CA SER A 155 -11.64 -5.48 -0.95
C SER A 155 -12.77 -4.51 -1.23
N PHE A 156 -13.50 -4.14 -0.18
CA PHE A 156 -14.60 -3.19 -0.20
C PHE A 156 -14.31 -2.05 0.77
N LYS A 157 -14.30 -0.81 0.28
CA LYS A 157 -13.98 0.38 1.06
C LYS A 157 -15.14 1.37 1.05
N LEU A 158 -15.46 1.91 2.21
CA LEU A 158 -16.44 2.97 2.41
C LEU A 158 -15.75 4.12 3.14
N SER A 159 -15.85 5.33 2.63
CA SER A 159 -15.37 6.51 3.36
C SER A 159 -16.35 7.66 3.31
N SER A 160 -16.17 8.59 4.24
CA SER A 160 -16.79 9.90 4.23
C SER A 160 -15.79 10.94 4.69
N ASP A 161 -15.78 12.11 4.07
CA ASP A 161 -15.01 13.24 4.54
C ASP A 161 -15.80 14.55 4.45
N PHE A 162 -15.43 15.50 5.31
CA PHE A 162 -16.14 16.75 5.49
C PHE A 162 -15.15 17.90 5.73
N ASP A 163 -15.48 19.07 5.19
CA ASP A 163 -14.63 20.25 5.30
C ASP A 163 -14.71 20.84 6.73
N ILE A 164 -13.57 21.28 7.26
CA ILE A 164 -13.44 21.88 8.59
C ILE A 164 -12.69 23.20 8.50
N GLY A 165 -13.43 24.31 8.61
CA GLY A 165 -12.88 25.66 8.47
C GLY A 165 -12.30 25.91 7.08
N ASP A 166 -11.47 26.93 6.96
CA ASP A 166 -10.90 27.33 5.68
C ASP A 166 -9.74 26.39 5.29
N GLY A 167 -10.00 25.52 4.31
CA GLY A 167 -9.01 24.60 3.75
C GLY A 167 -8.63 23.40 4.63
N GLY A 168 -9.41 23.10 5.67
CA GLY A 168 -9.28 21.86 6.44
C GLY A 168 -10.30 20.80 6.01
N ASN A 169 -10.02 19.53 6.32
CA ASN A 169 -10.98 18.43 6.17
C ASN A 169 -10.76 17.36 7.25
N PHE A 170 -11.76 16.51 7.45
CA PHE A 170 -11.64 15.30 8.27
C PHE A 170 -12.31 14.13 7.56
N ALA A 171 -11.61 13.00 7.52
CA ALA A 171 -12.03 11.80 6.82
C ALA A 171 -12.11 10.59 7.76
N VAL A 172 -13.12 9.75 7.48
CA VAL A 172 -13.32 8.43 8.06
C VAL A 172 -13.35 7.42 6.93
N ALA A 173 -12.60 6.34 7.03
CA ALA A 173 -12.67 5.21 6.11
C ALA A 173 -12.81 3.89 6.87
N LEU A 174 -13.51 2.94 6.25
CA LEU A 174 -13.70 1.56 6.69
C LEU A 174 -13.42 0.64 5.50
N GLY A 175 -12.71 -0.46 5.74
CA GLY A 175 -12.38 -1.47 4.75
C GLY A 175 -12.75 -2.87 5.23
N VAL A 176 -13.12 -3.74 4.29
CA VAL A 176 -13.23 -5.19 4.50
C VAL A 176 -12.60 -5.88 3.31
N ASP A 177 -11.58 -6.70 3.57
CA ASP A 177 -10.85 -7.44 2.54
C ASP A 177 -11.06 -8.94 2.76
N LEU A 178 -11.31 -9.67 1.67
CA LEU A 178 -11.58 -11.11 1.65
C LEU A 178 -10.48 -11.77 0.83
N ASN A 179 -9.50 -12.34 1.52
CA ASN A 179 -8.31 -12.98 0.97
C ASN A 179 -8.54 -14.50 0.89
N GLY A 180 -7.94 -15.18 -0.08
CA GLY A 180 -7.97 -16.64 -0.13
C GLY A 180 -7.00 -17.25 -1.14
N PHE A 181 -6.53 -18.45 -0.84
CA PHE A 181 -5.84 -19.33 -1.78
C PHE A 181 -6.37 -20.77 -1.67
N SER A 182 -6.19 -21.54 -2.73
CA SER A 182 -6.46 -22.98 -2.76
C SER A 182 -5.51 -23.67 -3.74
N SER A 183 -4.92 -24.77 -3.29
CA SER A 183 -3.97 -25.62 -4.01
C SER A 183 -4.56 -27.03 -4.06
N GLU A 184 -4.74 -27.58 -5.26
CA GLU A 184 -5.38 -28.88 -5.50
C GLU A 184 -4.43 -29.77 -6.31
N ASN A 185 -4.09 -30.95 -5.81
CA ASN A 185 -3.26 -31.94 -6.50
C ASN A 185 -4.05 -33.23 -6.68
N THR A 186 -4.33 -33.61 -7.92
CA THR A 186 -5.01 -34.86 -8.27
C THR A 186 -4.00 -35.88 -8.77
N ASN A 187 -4.04 -37.10 -8.24
CA ASN A 187 -3.15 -38.20 -8.61
C ASN A 187 -3.74 -39.11 -9.70
N ALA A 188 -2.92 -40.02 -10.26
CA ALA A 188 -3.33 -40.99 -11.29
C ALA A 188 -4.47 -41.95 -10.88
N SER A 189 -4.84 -42.00 -9.60
CA SER A 189 -6.00 -42.76 -9.13
C SER A 189 -7.29 -41.92 -9.06
N GLY A 190 -7.24 -40.66 -9.54
CA GLY A 190 -8.33 -39.70 -9.46
C GLY A 190 -8.61 -39.22 -8.02
N GLN A 191 -7.68 -39.43 -7.09
CA GLN A 191 -7.80 -38.90 -5.73
C GLN A 191 -7.19 -37.51 -5.66
N THR A 192 -7.75 -36.66 -4.82
CA THR A 192 -7.36 -35.25 -4.70
C THR A 192 -6.83 -34.96 -3.31
N TYR A 193 -5.69 -34.27 -3.25
CA TYR A 193 -5.18 -33.54 -2.10
C TYR A 193 -5.55 -32.06 -2.27
N THR A 194 -6.03 -31.41 -1.21
CA THR A 194 -6.34 -29.98 -1.22
C THR A 194 -5.67 -29.31 -0.02
N ASP A 195 -5.11 -28.12 -0.22
CA ASP A 195 -4.63 -27.20 0.81
C ASP A 195 -5.25 -25.82 0.54
N GLU A 196 -6.08 -25.33 1.46
CA GLU A 196 -6.83 -24.08 1.27
C GLU A 196 -6.83 -23.17 2.51
N MET A 197 -6.79 -21.86 2.24
CA MET A 197 -7.04 -20.83 3.24
C MET A 197 -8.53 -20.76 3.56
N THR A 198 -8.86 -20.97 4.82
CA THR A 198 -10.18 -20.74 5.39
C THR A 198 -10.17 -19.44 6.22
N GLY A 199 -11.24 -18.64 6.14
CA GLY A 199 -11.24 -17.29 6.70
C GLY A 199 -10.65 -16.27 5.71
N GLY A 200 -9.54 -15.63 6.06
CA GLY A 200 -8.87 -14.63 5.21
C GLY A 200 -9.49 -13.22 5.26
N ALA A 201 -10.27 -12.92 6.29
CA ALA A 201 -10.96 -11.63 6.41
C ALA A 201 -10.06 -10.58 7.09
N GLU A 202 -9.90 -9.42 6.47
CA GLU A 202 -9.41 -8.20 7.11
C GLU A 202 -10.58 -7.25 7.41
N ILE A 203 -10.55 -6.57 8.54
CA ILE A 203 -11.38 -5.38 8.82
C ILE A 203 -10.44 -4.23 9.16
N SER A 204 -10.55 -3.12 8.43
CA SER A 204 -9.75 -1.91 8.66
C SER A 204 -10.60 -0.66 8.88
N ALA A 205 -10.04 0.29 9.62
CA ALA A 205 -10.65 1.59 9.91
C ALA A 205 -9.57 2.68 9.98
N MET A 206 -9.85 3.85 9.43
CA MET A 206 -8.96 5.02 9.48
C MET A 206 -9.75 6.29 9.79
N LEU A 207 -9.17 7.14 10.64
CA LEU A 207 -9.59 8.50 10.94
C LEU A 207 -8.41 9.42 10.66
N ARG A 208 -8.59 10.48 9.88
CA ARG A 208 -7.56 11.51 9.67
C ARG A 208 -8.18 12.88 9.46
N GLY A 209 -7.70 13.86 10.22
CA GLY A 209 -8.04 15.27 10.03
C GLY A 209 -6.85 16.08 9.53
N PHE A 210 -7.08 17.12 8.75
CA PHE A 210 -6.13 18.19 8.46
C PHE A 210 -6.73 19.49 9.01
N LEU A 211 -6.50 19.76 10.30
CA LEU A 211 -7.18 20.81 11.05
C LEU A 211 -6.38 22.13 10.96
N PRO A 212 -6.89 23.20 10.34
CA PRO A 212 -6.17 24.47 10.23
C PRO A 212 -6.03 25.14 11.60
N VAL A 213 -4.81 25.53 11.96
CA VAL A 213 -4.44 26.21 13.21
C VAL A 213 -3.66 27.47 12.85
N GLY A 214 -4.38 28.45 12.28
CA GLY A 214 -3.81 29.65 11.67
C GLY A 214 -3.63 29.50 10.15
N GLU A 215 -3.03 30.51 9.52
CA GLU A 215 -2.96 30.64 8.05
C GLU A 215 -2.06 29.60 7.37
N TYR A 216 -0.94 29.24 8.03
CA TYR A 216 0.10 28.38 7.43
C TYR A 216 0.25 27.01 8.08
N THR A 217 -0.49 26.72 9.16
CA THR A 217 -0.28 25.51 9.96
C THR A 217 -1.52 24.64 9.99
N LYS A 218 -1.35 23.32 9.78
CA LYS A 218 -2.40 22.31 10.03
C LYS A 218 -1.91 21.27 11.04
N VAL A 219 -2.76 20.90 11.98
CA VAL A 219 -2.53 19.75 12.88
C VAL A 219 -3.23 18.54 12.28
N VAL A 220 -2.52 17.41 12.22
CA VAL A 220 -2.96 16.22 11.46
C VAL A 220 -3.13 15.02 12.39
N PRO A 221 -4.22 14.94 13.19
CA PRO A 221 -4.50 13.77 14.00
C PRO A 221 -4.85 12.58 13.10
N VAL A 222 -4.31 11.41 13.43
CA VAL A 222 -4.52 10.15 12.71
C VAL A 222 -4.76 9.00 13.69
N VAL A 223 -5.76 8.17 13.40
CA VAL A 223 -5.92 6.83 13.96
C VAL A 223 -6.11 5.85 12.81
N ARG A 224 -5.41 4.73 12.82
CA ARG A 224 -5.60 3.63 11.87
C ARG A 224 -5.60 2.32 12.64
N PHE A 225 -6.54 1.45 12.32
CA PHE A 225 -6.69 0.12 12.90
C PHE A 225 -6.92 -0.88 11.77
N SER A 226 -6.32 -2.06 11.86
CA SER A 226 -6.73 -3.22 11.07
C SER A 226 -6.58 -4.50 11.88
N THR A 227 -7.34 -5.51 11.51
CA THR A 227 -7.14 -6.88 11.97
C THR A 227 -7.42 -7.86 10.84
N PHE A 228 -6.59 -8.88 10.73
CA PHE A 228 -6.67 -9.95 9.73
C PHE A 228 -6.63 -11.31 10.45
N SER A 229 -7.38 -12.30 9.96
CA SER A 229 -7.21 -13.68 10.42
C SER A 229 -7.56 -14.73 9.36
N HIS A 230 -6.88 -15.88 9.43
CA HIS A 230 -7.14 -17.07 8.62
C HIS A 230 -6.65 -18.34 9.33
N SER A 231 -7.08 -19.50 8.85
CA SER A 231 -6.53 -20.82 9.19
C SER A 231 -6.46 -21.67 7.93
N CYS A 232 -5.62 -22.71 7.91
CA CYS A 232 -5.50 -23.61 6.76
C CYS A 232 -6.25 -24.94 6.99
N GLU A 233 -6.91 -25.44 5.94
CA GLU A 233 -7.52 -26.77 5.90
C GLU A 233 -6.83 -27.62 4.83
N ILE A 234 -6.34 -28.79 5.21
CA ILE A 234 -5.75 -29.78 4.30
C ILE A 234 -6.64 -31.01 4.24
N THR A 235 -7.07 -31.38 3.03
CA THR A 235 -7.73 -32.65 2.74
C THR A 235 -6.74 -33.58 2.07
N ASP A 236 -6.47 -34.74 2.66
CA ASP A 236 -5.54 -35.73 2.08
C ASP A 236 -6.18 -36.56 0.93
N TYR A 237 -5.36 -37.31 0.19
CA TYR A 237 -5.82 -38.22 -0.88
C TYR A 237 -6.83 -39.30 -0.42
N SER A 238 -6.97 -39.54 0.87
CA SER A 238 -7.97 -40.48 1.44
C SER A 238 -9.27 -39.76 1.84
N GLY A 239 -9.35 -38.45 1.70
CA GLY A 239 -10.47 -37.60 2.12
C GLY A 239 -10.46 -37.25 3.62
N ASN A 240 -9.34 -37.44 4.33
CA ASN A 240 -9.23 -36.99 5.71
C ASN A 240 -8.96 -35.49 5.76
N VAL A 241 -9.79 -34.76 6.51
CA VAL A 241 -9.66 -33.32 6.71
C VAL A 241 -8.86 -33.03 7.98
N THR A 242 -7.79 -32.25 7.84
CA THR A 242 -6.97 -31.72 8.95
C THR A 242 -7.06 -30.20 8.94
N ARG A 243 -7.43 -29.61 10.08
CA ARG A 243 -7.41 -28.17 10.30
C ARG A 243 -6.21 -27.79 11.15
N TYR A 244 -5.48 -26.80 10.69
CA TYR A 244 -4.40 -26.17 11.43
C TYR A 244 -4.97 -25.11 12.37
N GLY A 245 -4.15 -24.54 13.26
CA GLY A 245 -4.60 -23.43 14.09
C GLY A 245 -4.77 -22.14 13.30
N ASP A 246 -5.18 -21.08 13.99
CA ASP A 246 -5.44 -19.78 13.39
C ASP A 246 -4.17 -18.91 13.39
N TYR A 247 -3.95 -18.20 12.28
CA TYR A 247 -3.12 -17.01 12.21
C TYR A 247 -4.00 -15.77 12.43
N SER A 248 -3.51 -14.82 13.22
CA SER A 248 -4.17 -13.50 13.35
C SER A 248 -3.16 -12.38 13.53
N GLU A 249 -3.48 -11.23 12.94
CA GLU A 249 -2.71 -10.00 13.06
C GLU A 249 -3.63 -8.85 13.47
N MET A 250 -3.14 -7.96 14.32
CA MET A 250 -3.79 -6.71 14.69
C MET A 250 -2.79 -5.55 14.63
N ASN A 251 -3.13 -4.51 13.86
CA ASN A 251 -2.36 -3.28 13.78
C ASN A 251 -3.16 -2.11 14.35
N LEU A 252 -2.53 -1.30 15.21
CA LEU A 252 -3.05 -0.04 15.72
C LEU A 252 -2.00 1.06 15.62
N PHE A 253 -2.30 2.10 14.85
CA PHE A 253 -1.53 3.33 14.78
C PHE A 253 -2.33 4.50 15.33
N VAL A 254 -1.72 5.30 16.21
CA VAL A 254 -2.28 6.54 16.73
C VAL A 254 -1.20 7.62 16.68
N GLY A 255 -1.49 8.77 16.06
CA GLY A 255 -0.48 9.83 15.96
C GLY A 255 -1.06 11.20 15.63
N SER A 256 -0.18 12.20 15.62
CA SER A 256 -0.48 13.54 15.15
C SER A 256 0.71 14.15 14.41
N GLY A 257 0.45 14.73 13.26
CA GLY A 257 1.36 15.59 12.52
C GLY A 257 1.15 17.07 12.82
N VAL A 258 2.16 17.89 12.52
CA VAL A 258 2.06 19.34 12.38
C VAL A 258 2.69 19.72 11.04
N ASN A 259 1.85 20.20 10.13
CA ASN A 259 2.20 20.61 8.78
C ASN A 259 2.29 22.14 8.72
N VAL A 260 3.44 22.67 8.36
CA VAL A 260 3.69 24.11 8.22
C VAL A 260 4.02 24.42 6.76
N SER A 261 3.17 25.20 6.11
CA SER A 261 3.41 25.77 4.79
C SER A 261 4.49 26.85 4.91
N VAL A 262 5.63 26.64 4.25
CA VAL A 262 6.79 27.56 4.32
C VAL A 262 6.90 28.48 3.11
N MET A 263 6.20 28.15 2.02
CA MET A 263 6.03 28.95 0.81
C MET A 263 4.87 28.35 -0.01
N GLU A 264 4.51 28.98 -1.13
CA GLU A 264 3.65 28.38 -2.15
C GLU A 264 4.23 27.01 -2.58
N ASP A 265 3.40 25.95 -2.57
CA ASP A 265 3.79 24.54 -2.71
C ASP A 265 4.83 23.96 -1.72
N GLY A 266 5.31 24.73 -0.73
CA GLY A 266 6.36 24.28 0.20
C GLY A 266 5.84 23.88 1.58
N LEU A 267 6.25 22.71 2.06
CA LEU A 267 5.79 22.08 3.30
C LEU A 267 6.95 21.61 4.19
N VAL A 268 6.81 21.80 5.50
CA VAL A 268 7.55 21.07 6.55
C VAL A 268 6.53 20.34 7.42
N SER A 269 6.74 19.05 7.68
CA SER A 269 5.85 18.20 8.49
C SER A 269 6.63 17.54 9.63
N LEU A 270 6.19 17.71 10.86
CA LEU A 270 6.70 16.99 12.03
C LEU A 270 5.61 16.04 12.55
N GLY A 271 5.87 14.73 12.52
CA GLY A 271 4.96 13.69 12.98
C GLY A 271 5.42 13.01 14.27
N LEU A 272 4.48 12.77 15.17
CA LEU A 272 4.65 11.93 16.37
C LEU A 272 3.56 10.87 16.38
N GLY A 273 3.91 9.61 16.63
CA GLY A 273 2.94 8.52 16.72
C GLY A 273 3.34 7.38 17.64
N MET A 274 2.42 6.43 17.72
CA MET A 274 2.51 5.13 18.37
C MET A 274 2.07 4.08 17.36
N LEU A 275 2.80 2.97 17.28
CA LEU A 275 2.39 1.77 16.54
C LEU A 275 2.36 0.58 17.49
N MET A 276 1.33 -0.23 17.40
CA MET A 276 1.24 -1.55 18.00
C MET A 276 0.88 -2.55 16.92
N THR A 277 1.64 -3.65 16.84
CA THR A 277 1.36 -4.83 16.03
C THR A 277 1.38 -6.03 16.96
N ASP A 278 0.33 -6.85 16.92
CA ASP A 278 0.19 -8.10 17.69
C ASP A 278 -0.17 -9.21 16.70
N THR A 279 0.78 -10.12 16.49
CA THR A 279 0.71 -11.24 15.55
C THR A 279 0.73 -12.54 16.33
N LYS A 280 -0.19 -13.45 16.01
CA LYS A 280 -0.25 -14.79 16.59
C LYS A 280 -0.29 -15.80 15.46
N ASP A 281 0.61 -16.77 15.52
CA ASP A 281 0.61 -17.92 14.63
C ASP A 281 0.41 -19.19 15.46
N GLU A 282 -0.77 -19.82 15.30
CA GLU A 282 -1.03 -21.16 15.81
C GLU A 282 -1.17 -22.20 14.69
N ILE A 283 -0.85 -21.86 13.43
CA ILE A 283 -0.95 -22.77 12.28
C ILE A 283 -0.12 -24.02 12.56
N ASP A 284 1.16 -23.90 12.89
CA ASP A 284 1.90 -25.02 13.47
C ASP A 284 1.49 -25.27 14.92
N THR A 285 0.59 -26.24 15.09
CA THR A 285 0.10 -26.67 16.42
C THR A 285 1.21 -27.13 17.38
N ALA A 286 2.39 -27.50 16.88
CA ALA A 286 3.55 -27.86 17.69
C ALA A 286 4.39 -26.65 18.13
N ASN A 287 4.37 -25.54 17.38
CA ASN A 287 5.18 -24.36 17.64
C ASN A 287 4.40 -23.05 17.50
N ARG A 288 3.51 -22.80 18.46
CA ARG A 288 2.74 -21.55 18.55
C ARG A 288 3.65 -20.37 18.89
N THR A 289 3.55 -19.30 18.11
CA THR A 289 4.27 -18.05 18.34
C THR A 289 3.32 -16.87 18.55
N GLU A 290 3.72 -15.93 19.39
CA GLU A 290 3.09 -14.62 19.54
C GLU A 290 4.17 -13.53 19.48
N GLU A 291 4.09 -12.66 18.48
CA GLU A 291 4.97 -11.52 18.28
C GLU A 291 4.24 -10.21 18.55
N LYS A 292 4.74 -9.44 19.51
CA LYS A 292 4.19 -8.12 19.87
C LYS A 292 5.23 -7.04 19.66
N THR A 293 5.00 -6.18 18.69
CA THR A 293 5.81 -4.99 18.45
C THR A 293 5.09 -3.74 18.95
N PHE A 294 5.77 -2.96 19.80
CA PHE A 294 5.28 -1.68 20.30
C PHE A 294 6.30 -0.58 20.05
N ILE A 295 5.91 0.45 19.31
CA ILE A 295 6.74 1.61 18.98
C ILE A 295 6.14 2.86 19.62
N LEU A 296 6.89 3.50 20.52
CA LEU A 296 6.58 4.80 21.10
C LEU A 296 7.87 5.47 21.63
N PRO A 297 8.26 6.67 21.15
CA PRO A 297 7.68 7.40 20.02
C PRO A 297 8.12 6.86 18.66
N ALA A 298 7.20 6.90 17.70
CA ALA A 298 7.51 6.97 16.28
C ALA A 298 7.61 8.45 15.88
N LEU A 299 8.79 8.91 15.46
CA LEU A 299 9.05 10.29 15.06
C LEU A 299 9.27 10.37 13.54
N SER A 300 8.75 11.42 12.91
CA SER A 300 9.05 11.73 11.51
C SER A 300 9.25 13.23 11.30
N LEU A 301 10.22 13.61 10.46
CA LEU A 301 10.44 14.98 10.00
C LEU A 301 10.58 14.96 8.48
N ASN A 302 9.63 15.60 7.80
CA ASN A 302 9.51 15.57 6.35
C ASN A 302 9.50 16.99 5.79
N THR A 303 10.08 17.17 4.61
CA THR A 303 10.17 18.46 3.92
C THR A 303 9.91 18.29 2.42
N GLU A 304 9.15 19.22 1.84
CA GLU A 304 8.97 19.38 0.40
C GLU A 304 9.15 20.87 0.08
N ILE A 305 10.24 21.23 -0.61
CA ILE A 305 10.66 22.63 -0.80
C ILE A 305 10.83 22.91 -2.31
N PRO A 306 10.02 23.78 -2.92
CA PRO A 306 10.24 24.23 -4.30
C PRO A 306 11.48 25.15 -4.36
N LEU A 307 12.55 24.64 -4.97
CA LEU A 307 13.80 25.38 -5.21
C LEU A 307 13.70 26.30 -6.43
N LYS A 308 12.88 25.91 -7.41
CA LYS A 308 12.51 26.64 -8.64
C LYS A 308 11.08 26.24 -9.04
N PRO A 309 10.38 26.99 -9.91
CA PRO A 309 9.04 26.61 -10.40
C PRO A 309 8.97 25.21 -11.05
N TRP A 310 10.09 24.72 -11.56
CA TRP A 310 10.23 23.40 -12.18
C TRP A 310 10.97 22.37 -11.29
N LEU A 311 11.45 22.73 -10.09
CA LEU A 311 12.28 21.84 -9.26
C LEU A 311 11.89 21.92 -7.77
N ILE A 312 11.57 20.75 -7.21
CA ILE A 312 11.25 20.53 -5.81
C ILE A 312 12.31 19.60 -5.23
N ALA A 313 12.82 19.92 -4.03
CA ALA A 313 13.62 19.01 -3.22
C ALA A 313 12.76 18.42 -2.10
N ARG A 314 12.99 17.16 -1.77
CA ARG A 314 12.36 16.48 -0.64
C ARG A 314 13.40 15.77 0.22
N ALA A 315 13.12 15.72 1.51
CA ALA A 315 13.84 14.87 2.45
C ALA A 315 12.88 14.42 3.55
N GLY A 316 13.04 13.18 3.99
CA GLY A 316 12.38 12.63 5.16
C GLY A 316 13.37 11.98 6.11
N LEU A 317 13.05 12.04 7.39
CA LEU A 317 13.76 11.38 8.48
C LEU A 317 12.73 10.67 9.34
N THR A 318 12.91 9.38 9.63
CA THR A 318 12.06 8.61 10.55
C THR A 318 12.92 8.04 11.67
N LYS A 319 12.43 8.06 12.92
CA LYS A 319 13.13 7.49 14.07
C LYS A 319 12.14 6.84 15.03
N ASN A 320 12.28 5.54 15.21
CA ASN A 320 11.39 4.71 16.01
C ASN A 320 12.11 4.20 17.27
N PHE A 321 11.44 4.26 18.41
CA PHE A 321 11.88 3.63 19.65
C PHE A 321 10.81 2.67 20.11
N GLY A 322 11.19 1.49 20.59
CA GLY A 322 10.20 0.48 20.92
C GLY A 322 10.77 -0.82 21.47
N SER A 323 9.92 -1.83 21.48
CA SER A 323 10.26 -3.20 21.85
C SER A 323 9.50 -4.20 20.99
N ALA A 324 10.17 -5.31 20.68
CA ALA A 324 9.55 -6.51 20.14
C ALA A 324 9.61 -7.61 21.21
N THR A 325 8.48 -8.26 21.46
CA THR A 325 8.33 -9.38 22.38
C THR A 325 7.95 -10.61 21.58
N HIS A 326 8.83 -11.61 21.55
CA HIS A 326 8.59 -12.92 20.94
C HIS A 326 8.23 -13.92 22.04
N THR A 327 7.13 -14.65 21.86
CA THR A 327 6.72 -15.73 22.77
C THR A 327 6.59 -17.03 22.02
N GLU A 328 7.35 -18.04 22.40
CA GLU A 328 7.39 -19.35 21.74
C GLU A 328 7.47 -20.46 22.79
N GLY A 329 6.59 -21.47 22.70
CA GLY A 329 6.52 -22.55 23.70
C GLY A 329 6.26 -22.09 25.15
N GLY A 330 5.73 -20.87 25.34
CA GLY A 330 5.54 -20.22 26.65
C GLY A 330 6.80 -19.55 27.22
N ILE A 331 7.87 -19.41 26.44
CA ILE A 331 9.07 -18.64 26.78
C ILE A 331 8.95 -17.26 26.11
N GLU A 332 8.96 -16.19 26.90
CA GLU A 332 8.92 -14.81 26.42
C GLU A 332 10.34 -14.22 26.33
N THR A 333 10.68 -13.62 25.18
CA THR A 333 11.91 -12.85 24.97
C THR A 333 11.55 -11.45 24.48
N THR A 334 11.84 -10.43 25.28
CA THR A 334 11.61 -9.02 24.94
C THR A 334 12.92 -8.31 24.60
N THR A 335 13.01 -7.72 23.42
CA THR A 335 14.14 -6.91 22.93
C THR A 335 13.70 -5.46 22.75
N SER A 336 14.47 -4.50 23.28
CA SER A 336 14.24 -3.07 23.05
C SER A 336 15.14 -2.52 21.94
N PHE A 337 14.61 -1.61 21.13
CA PHE A 337 15.33 -1.01 20.00
C PHE A 337 15.15 0.52 19.94
N SER A 338 16.12 1.18 19.30
CA SER A 338 16.10 2.62 18.96
C SER A 338 16.28 2.87 17.46
N GLU A 339 16.43 1.80 16.69
CA GLU A 339 16.41 1.71 15.23
C GLU A 339 15.61 0.44 14.90
N THR A 340 14.61 0.59 14.05
CA THR A 340 13.91 -0.50 13.36
C THR A 340 14.45 -0.56 11.94
N ASP A 341 14.22 -1.65 11.22
CA ASP A 341 14.49 -1.79 9.76
C ASP A 341 13.60 -0.87 8.87
N ASN A 342 13.04 0.20 9.44
CA ASN A 342 12.35 1.25 8.71
C ASN A 342 13.33 2.33 8.29
N MET A 343 13.20 2.74 7.03
CA MET A 343 13.96 3.80 6.37
C MET A 343 14.27 5.01 7.27
N PHE A 344 15.52 5.14 7.72
CA PHE A 344 15.95 6.17 8.68
C PHE A 344 15.97 7.56 8.03
N ALA A 345 16.49 7.64 6.81
CA ALA A 345 16.65 8.89 6.07
C ALA A 345 16.48 8.66 4.57
N SER A 346 15.79 9.55 3.88
CA SER A 346 15.71 9.49 2.42
C SER A 346 15.61 10.87 1.81
N ILE A 347 15.98 10.94 0.53
CA ILE A 347 15.93 12.16 -0.26
C ILE A 347 15.19 11.91 -1.56
N GLY A 348 14.57 12.96 -2.08
CA GLY A 348 13.92 12.90 -3.39
C GLY A 348 13.95 14.24 -4.08
N ALA A 349 13.65 14.20 -5.37
CA ALA A 349 13.51 15.38 -6.20
C ALA A 349 12.22 15.27 -7.01
N GLY A 350 11.58 16.41 -7.26
CA GLY A 350 10.44 16.54 -8.16
C GLY A 350 10.72 17.53 -9.26
N ILE A 351 10.52 17.13 -10.51
CA ILE A 351 10.62 18.01 -11.68
C ILE A 351 9.20 18.30 -12.17
N LYS A 352 8.83 19.58 -12.30
CA LYS A 352 7.54 20.05 -12.84
C LYS A 352 7.75 20.69 -14.22
N PHE A 353 6.88 20.39 -15.19
CA PHE A 353 6.87 21.05 -16.51
C PHE A 353 5.44 21.18 -17.05
N GLY A 354 4.87 22.37 -16.95
CA GLY A 354 3.42 22.53 -17.13
C GLY A 354 2.68 21.68 -16.10
N ASP A 355 1.66 20.94 -16.56
CA ASP A 355 0.88 20.05 -15.70
C ASP A 355 1.59 18.71 -15.40
N PHE A 356 2.73 18.45 -16.06
CA PHE A 356 3.51 17.24 -15.87
C PHE A 356 4.44 17.32 -14.65
N LYS A 357 4.63 16.18 -13.99
CA LYS A 357 5.55 16.01 -12.85
C LYS A 357 6.41 14.75 -13.04
N VAL A 358 7.60 14.69 -12.47
CA VAL A 358 8.35 13.44 -12.29
C VAL A 358 8.99 13.51 -10.92
N ASP A 359 8.69 12.54 -10.05
CA ASP A 359 9.37 12.43 -8.75
C ASP A 359 10.30 11.21 -8.75
N PHE A 360 11.45 11.41 -8.11
CA PHE A 360 12.51 10.44 -7.92
C PHE A 360 12.80 10.31 -6.43
N THR A 361 13.15 9.11 -5.96
CA THR A 361 13.50 8.86 -4.56
C THR A 361 14.68 7.93 -4.45
N ILE A 362 15.51 8.21 -3.44
CA ILE A 362 16.68 7.44 -3.03
C ILE A 362 16.46 7.13 -1.54
N SER A 363 16.34 5.85 -1.19
CA SER A 363 16.18 5.36 0.19
C SER A 363 17.50 5.41 0.96
N ASP A 364 17.47 5.07 2.25
CA ASP A 364 18.66 4.97 3.10
C ASP A 364 19.66 3.92 2.61
N ASP A 365 19.20 2.75 2.13
CA ASP A 365 20.08 1.71 1.58
C ASP A 365 20.98 2.29 0.46
N ASP A 366 20.40 2.94 -0.55
CA ASP A 366 21.16 3.59 -1.64
C ASP A 366 22.01 4.79 -1.15
N LEU A 367 21.63 5.45 -0.04
CA LEU A 367 22.37 6.59 0.52
C LEU A 367 23.60 6.18 1.35
N PHE A 368 23.51 5.08 2.11
CA PHE A 368 24.57 4.64 3.03
C PHE A 368 25.41 3.49 2.48
N GLU A 369 24.81 2.57 1.73
CA GLU A 369 25.53 1.49 1.05
C GLU A 369 25.99 1.91 -0.36
N GLY A 370 25.37 2.95 -0.91
CA GLY A 370 25.63 3.48 -2.24
C GLY A 370 24.79 2.78 -3.31
N PRO A 371 24.54 3.43 -4.47
CA PRO A 371 23.64 2.91 -5.48
C PRO A 371 24.07 1.55 -6.04
N TRP A 372 23.26 0.52 -5.78
CA TRP A 372 23.59 -0.89 -6.04
C TRP A 372 23.89 -1.18 -7.53
N PHE A 373 23.32 -0.39 -8.44
CA PHE A 373 23.58 -0.47 -9.89
C PHE A 373 25.03 -0.15 -10.29
N ILE A 374 25.78 0.62 -9.50
CA ILE A 374 27.21 0.90 -9.75
C ILE A 374 28.07 -0.32 -9.37
N GLY A 375 27.62 -1.13 -8.41
CA GLY A 375 28.27 -2.38 -8.00
C GLY A 375 28.00 -3.57 -8.92
N GLY A 376 27.06 -3.45 -9.88
CA GLY A 376 26.65 -4.56 -10.75
C GLY A 376 25.68 -5.55 -10.08
N HIS A 377 25.12 -5.19 -8.93
CA HIS A 377 24.01 -5.94 -8.32
C HIS A 377 22.69 -5.50 -8.95
N ALA A 378 21.75 -6.44 -9.07
CA ALA A 378 20.59 -6.31 -9.94
C ALA A 378 19.33 -5.69 -9.28
N CYS A 379 19.43 -5.29 -8.01
CA CYS A 379 18.41 -4.51 -7.34
C CYS A 379 18.59 -3.00 -7.61
N ASN A 380 17.54 -2.33 -8.09
CA ASN A 380 17.51 -0.87 -8.23
C ASN A 380 16.56 -0.27 -7.19
N ALA A 381 17.08 0.40 -6.16
CA ALA A 381 16.26 1.04 -5.11
C ALA A 381 15.75 2.46 -5.48
N PHE A 382 16.02 2.92 -6.71
CA PHE A 382 15.42 4.13 -7.29
C PHE A 382 13.93 3.92 -7.60
N LYS A 383 13.05 4.54 -6.82
CA LYS A 383 11.63 4.67 -7.18
C LYS A 383 11.44 5.87 -8.12
N VAL A 384 10.77 5.64 -9.25
CA VAL A 384 10.46 6.64 -10.26
C VAL A 384 8.98 6.62 -10.60
N SER A 385 8.38 7.80 -10.54
CA SER A 385 6.94 7.97 -10.59
C SER A 385 6.61 9.17 -11.49
N LEU A 386 5.54 9.09 -12.29
CA LEU A 386 5.31 9.96 -13.45
C LEU A 386 3.95 10.69 -13.43
N GLY A 387 3.98 12.03 -13.61
CA GLY A 387 2.97 13.11 -13.44
C GLY A 387 2.27 13.78 -14.64
N TYR A 388 0.97 14.11 -14.51
CA TYR A 388 0.05 14.88 -15.34
C TYR A 388 -1.32 15.14 -14.63
N ASN A 389 -1.64 16.40 -14.35
CA ASN A 389 -3.02 16.85 -14.03
C ASN A 389 -3.68 17.49 -15.28
N TRP A 390 -5.00 17.65 -15.27
CA TRP A 390 -5.70 18.52 -16.23
C TRP A 390 -6.80 19.35 -15.56
N GLU A 391 -7.21 20.44 -16.20
CA GLU A 391 -8.38 21.26 -15.81
C GLU A 391 -9.69 20.63 -16.31
#